data_AF-A0A975CCU1-F1
#
_entry.id   AF-A0A975CCU1-F1
#
_cell.length_a   1.000
_cell.length_b   1.000
_cell.length_c   1.000
_cell.angle_alpha   90.00
_cell.angle_beta   90.00
_cell.angle_gamma   90.00
#
_symmetry.space_group_name_H-M   'P 1'
#
loop_
_entity.id
_entity.type
_entity.pdbx_description
1 polymer ?
#
loop_
_entity_poly.entity_id
_entity_poly.type
_entity_poly.pdbx_seq_one_letter_code
_entity_poly.pdbx_strand_id
1 'polypeptide(L)'
;MKYDVIGDVHGCFAELIELIGLLGYTFENGLPVHPEKRQLAFVGDAMDRGPDSLQTLKLLFSMQDAGLLLYAPGNHCNKFYRYAKGNQVQQTHGLESTVAELDVLPKQERERFLTRYRLFYESLPPYVSLENGQLLIAHAGIREQMIGAPLSKSIRTFVRYGDISGKTLPDGRPERRDWARHYNGNPFIIYGHTPVREARFIKNTVNIDTGCVFGGKLSALRYPEMEIVSVPSRQPFQSARFTYFT
;
A
#
# COMPACT_ATOMS: atom_id res chain seq x y z
N MET A 1 17.11 11.06 -6.21
CA MET A 1 16.81 9.88 -7.05
C MET A 1 15.45 10.04 -7.71
N LYS A 2 15.09 9.17 -8.68
CA LYS A 2 13.78 9.15 -9.32
C LYS A 2 12.98 7.95 -8.80
N TYR A 3 11.72 8.17 -8.46
CA TYR A 3 10.86 7.15 -7.86
C TYR A 3 9.53 7.07 -8.59
N ASP A 4 8.97 5.87 -8.68
CA ASP A 4 7.58 5.67 -9.09
C ASP A 4 6.86 4.95 -7.94
N VAL A 5 5.95 5.67 -7.28
CA VAL A 5 5.29 5.21 -6.06
C VAL A 5 3.89 4.73 -6.38
N ILE A 6 3.63 3.44 -6.19
CA ILE A 6 2.38 2.75 -6.53
C ILE A 6 1.42 2.75 -5.33
N GLY A 7 0.15 3.01 -5.61
CA GLY A 7 -0.97 2.96 -4.66
C GLY A 7 -1.33 1.56 -4.16
N ASP A 8 -2.44 1.45 -3.44
CA ASP A 8 -2.96 0.20 -2.90
C ASP A 8 -3.29 -0.81 -4.02
N VAL A 9 -2.55 -1.92 -4.08
CA VAL A 9 -2.66 -2.92 -5.17
C VAL A 9 -3.78 -3.92 -4.88
N HIS A 10 -3.93 -4.37 -3.63
CA HIS A 10 -4.97 -5.29 -3.21
C HIS A 10 -5.14 -6.51 -4.12
N GLY A 11 -4.05 -7.21 -4.45
CA GLY A 11 -4.09 -8.41 -5.30
C GLY A 11 -4.47 -8.18 -6.76
N CYS A 12 -4.54 -6.93 -7.24
CA CYS A 12 -4.75 -6.61 -8.66
C CYS A 12 -3.43 -6.76 -9.44
N PHE A 13 -2.92 -7.99 -9.54
CA PHE A 13 -1.60 -8.27 -10.09
C PHE A 13 -1.47 -7.91 -11.57
N ALA A 14 -2.51 -8.17 -12.37
CA ALA A 14 -2.51 -7.84 -13.79
C ALA A 14 -2.36 -6.32 -14.03
N GLU A 15 -3.10 -5.51 -13.27
CA GLU A 15 -3.00 -4.05 -13.27
C GLU A 15 -1.63 -3.59 -12.78
N LEU A 16 -1.06 -4.25 -11.76
CA LEU A 16 0.28 -3.93 -11.28
C LEU A 16 1.34 -4.12 -12.38
N ILE A 17 1.34 -5.26 -13.07
CA ILE A 17 2.31 -5.54 -14.14
C ILE A 17 2.13 -4.57 -15.31
N GLU A 18 0.88 -4.28 -15.69
CA GLU A 18 0.58 -3.31 -16.74
C GLU A 18 1.07 -1.91 -16.39
N LEU A 19 0.83 -1.45 -15.15
CA LEU A 19 1.29 -0.15 -14.68
C LEU A 19 2.82 -0.06 -14.64
N ILE A 20 3.49 -1.11 -14.15
CA ILE A 20 4.96 -1.20 -14.15
C ILE A 20 5.50 -1.07 -15.58
N GLY A 21 4.90 -1.76 -16.55
CA GLY A 21 5.26 -1.64 -17.96
C GLY A 21 5.01 -0.23 -18.52
N LEU A 22 3.87 0.39 -18.20
CA LEU A 22 3.51 1.74 -18.62
C LEU A 22 4.46 2.81 -18.06
N LEU A 23 5.00 2.58 -16.86
CA LEU A 23 6.03 3.41 -16.23
C LEU A 23 7.42 3.27 -16.88
N GLY A 24 7.59 2.35 -17.83
CA GLY A 24 8.84 2.14 -18.58
C GLY A 24 9.77 1.08 -18.01
N TYR A 25 9.30 0.25 -17.07
CA TYR A 25 10.08 -0.86 -16.53
C TYR A 25 10.00 -2.09 -17.45
N THR A 26 11.10 -2.81 -17.53
CA THR A 26 11.16 -4.18 -18.07
C THR A 26 11.40 -5.16 -16.93
N PHE A 27 11.14 -6.45 -17.17
CA PHE A 27 11.44 -7.49 -16.19
C PHE A 27 12.71 -8.24 -16.59
N GLU A 28 13.71 -8.22 -15.70
CA GLU A 28 14.93 -9.01 -15.82
C GLU A 28 14.99 -9.99 -14.65
N ASN A 29 15.12 -11.28 -14.93
CA ASN A 29 15.11 -12.34 -13.89
C ASN A 29 13.91 -12.25 -12.91
N GLY A 30 12.75 -11.81 -13.41
CA GLY A 30 11.54 -11.65 -12.61
C GLY A 30 11.50 -10.38 -11.74
N LEU A 31 12.47 -9.48 -11.88
CA LEU A 31 12.52 -8.21 -11.16
C LEU A 31 12.30 -7.01 -12.10
N PRO A 32 11.58 -5.98 -11.67
CA PRO A 32 11.40 -4.76 -12.45
C PRO A 32 12.69 -3.94 -12.48
N VAL A 33 13.14 -3.60 -13.68
CA VAL A 33 14.33 -2.77 -13.96
C VAL A 33 13.93 -1.62 -14.86
N HIS A 34 14.40 -0.41 -14.56
CA HIS A 34 14.14 0.77 -15.37
C HIS A 34 15.45 1.29 -15.98
N PRO A 35 15.48 1.65 -17.28
CA PRO A 35 16.71 2.13 -17.95
C PRO A 35 17.28 3.41 -17.31
N GLU A 36 16.41 4.32 -16.86
CA GLU A 36 16.81 5.52 -16.10
C GLU A 36 17.09 5.27 -14.60
N LYS A 37 17.19 4.01 -14.15
CA LYS A 37 17.44 3.63 -12.75
C LYS A 37 16.41 4.21 -11.76
N ARG A 38 15.16 4.34 -12.19
CA ARG A 38 14.02 4.70 -11.33
C ARG A 38 13.75 3.57 -10.35
N GLN A 39 13.38 3.90 -9.12
CA GLN A 39 13.05 2.90 -8.09
C GLN A 39 11.54 2.83 -7.87
N LEU A 40 11.00 1.61 -7.85
CA LEU A 40 9.61 1.39 -7.47
C LEU A 40 9.48 1.48 -5.96
N ALA A 41 8.41 2.13 -5.51
CA ALA A 41 7.98 2.11 -4.13
C ALA A 41 6.48 1.87 -4.01
N PHE A 42 6.03 1.45 -2.83
CA PHE A 42 4.63 1.07 -2.60
C PHE A 42 4.09 1.69 -1.32
N VAL A 43 2.87 2.21 -1.37
CA VAL A 43 2.16 2.76 -0.20
C VAL A 43 1.57 1.68 0.70
N GLY A 44 1.67 0.40 0.34
CA GLY A 44 1.20 -0.73 1.16
C GLY A 44 0.05 -1.50 0.55
N ASP A 45 -0.60 -2.30 1.39
CA ASP A 45 -1.82 -3.06 1.09
C ASP A 45 -1.82 -3.77 -0.28
N ALA A 46 -0.77 -4.57 -0.48
CA ALA A 46 -0.56 -5.35 -1.69
C ALA A 46 -1.50 -6.56 -1.85
N MET A 47 -2.13 -7.03 -0.77
CA MET A 47 -2.99 -8.22 -0.74
C MET A 47 -4.42 -7.87 -0.29
N ASP A 48 -5.25 -8.91 -0.18
CA ASP A 48 -6.64 -8.88 0.23
C ASP A 48 -7.55 -8.27 -0.84
N ARG A 49 -8.79 -8.78 -0.91
CA ARG A 49 -9.87 -8.41 -1.85
C ARG A 49 -9.67 -8.89 -3.28
N GLY A 50 -8.56 -8.55 -3.92
CA GLY A 50 -8.34 -8.88 -5.33
C GLY A 50 -7.99 -10.36 -5.55
N PRO A 51 -7.89 -10.77 -6.82
CA PRO A 51 -7.80 -12.17 -7.21
C PRO A 51 -6.41 -12.81 -6.99
N ASP A 52 -5.33 -12.02 -7.01
CA ASP A 52 -3.95 -12.52 -7.12
C ASP A 52 -3.05 -11.99 -6.00
N SER A 53 -3.48 -12.13 -4.74
CA SER A 53 -2.75 -11.65 -3.57
C SER A 53 -1.42 -12.37 -3.38
N LEU A 54 -1.40 -13.70 -3.52
CA LEU A 54 -0.17 -14.47 -3.33
C LEU A 54 0.84 -14.18 -4.44
N GLN A 55 0.38 -13.98 -5.67
CA GLN A 55 1.23 -13.62 -6.80
C GLN A 55 1.85 -12.22 -6.61
N THR A 56 1.05 -11.25 -6.15
CA THR A 56 1.53 -9.91 -5.82
C THR A 56 2.58 -9.95 -4.71
N LEU A 57 2.34 -10.72 -3.64
CA LEU A 57 3.30 -10.88 -2.55
C LEU A 57 4.59 -11.58 -2.99
N LYS A 58 4.53 -12.57 -3.89
CA LYS A 58 5.73 -13.23 -4.46
C LYS A 58 6.64 -12.23 -5.17
N LEU A 59 6.08 -11.31 -5.97
CA LEU A 59 6.86 -10.24 -6.60
C LEU A 59 7.56 -9.37 -5.55
N LEU A 60 6.84 -8.94 -4.52
CA LEU A 60 7.40 -8.13 -3.45
C LEU A 60 8.47 -8.87 -2.63
N PHE A 61 8.32 -10.18 -2.42
CA PHE A 61 9.36 -11.02 -1.81
C PHE A 61 10.62 -11.05 -2.66
N SER A 62 10.50 -11.26 -3.97
CA SER A 62 11.66 -11.22 -4.88
C SER A 62 12.34 -9.85 -4.87
N MET A 63 11.59 -8.75 -4.87
CA MET A 63 12.14 -7.40 -4.77
C MET A 63 12.85 -7.17 -3.42
N GLN A 64 12.32 -7.71 -2.33
CA GLN A 64 12.95 -7.64 -1.01
C GLN A 64 14.26 -8.43 -0.97
N ASP A 65 14.25 -9.66 -1.49
CA ASP A 65 15.42 -10.54 -1.51
C ASP A 65 16.56 -9.92 -2.35
N ALA A 66 16.21 -9.12 -3.37
CA ALA A 66 17.15 -8.35 -4.18
C ALA A 66 17.57 -7.00 -3.57
N GLY A 67 17.02 -6.60 -2.42
CA GLY A 67 17.31 -5.30 -1.79
C GLY A 67 16.74 -4.09 -2.54
N LEU A 68 15.75 -4.29 -3.42
CA LEU A 68 15.15 -3.26 -4.26
C LEU A 68 13.82 -2.72 -3.71
N LEU A 69 13.29 -3.33 -2.65
CA LEU A 69 11.95 -3.03 -2.16
C LEU A 69 11.91 -1.77 -1.27
N LEU A 70 11.11 -0.79 -1.71
CA LEU A 70 10.67 0.35 -0.89
C LEU A 70 9.17 0.19 -0.60
N TYR A 71 8.78 -0.12 0.64
CA TYR A 71 7.40 -0.50 0.96
C TYR A 71 6.95 0.03 2.32
N ALA A 72 5.84 0.77 2.36
CA ALA A 72 5.20 1.24 3.58
C ALA A 72 4.01 0.33 3.96
N PRO A 73 4.08 -0.48 5.03
CA PRO A 73 3.06 -1.46 5.34
C PRO A 73 1.74 -0.83 5.81
N GLY A 74 0.64 -1.25 5.19
CA GLY A 74 -0.70 -0.80 5.53
C GLY A 74 -1.44 -1.66 6.55
N ASN A 75 -2.74 -1.38 6.73
CA ASN A 75 -3.53 -2.09 7.73
C ASN A 75 -3.86 -3.53 7.32
N HIS A 76 -4.01 -3.82 6.02
CA HIS A 76 -4.21 -5.19 5.55
C HIS A 76 -2.94 -6.02 5.77
N CYS A 77 -1.76 -5.44 5.51
CA CYS A 77 -0.49 -6.08 5.82
C CYS A 77 -0.39 -6.50 7.31
N ASN A 78 -0.78 -5.61 8.23
CA ASN A 78 -0.78 -5.90 9.66
C ASN A 78 -1.84 -6.96 10.06
N LYS A 79 -3.00 -6.96 9.39
CA LYS A 79 -4.06 -7.94 9.64
C LYS A 79 -3.59 -9.33 9.22
N PHE A 80 -3.04 -9.47 8.01
CA PHE A 80 -2.49 -10.72 7.53
C PHE A 80 -1.27 -11.18 8.34
N TYR A 81 -0.43 -10.27 8.82
CA TYR A 81 0.70 -10.62 9.71
C TYR A 81 0.22 -11.30 11.01
N ARG A 82 -0.82 -10.75 11.64
CA ARG A 82 -1.43 -11.38 12.82
C ARG A 82 -2.02 -12.75 12.49
N TYR A 83 -2.68 -12.90 11.34
CA TYR A 83 -3.17 -14.19 10.86
C TYR A 83 -2.01 -15.19 10.66
N ALA A 84 -0.92 -14.77 10.00
CA ALA A 84 0.26 -15.59 9.75
C ALA A 84 1.01 -16.02 11.02
N LYS A 85 0.84 -15.28 12.13
CA LYS A 85 1.30 -15.69 13.47
C LYS A 85 0.44 -16.75 14.15
N GLY A 86 -0.69 -17.12 13.55
CA GLY A 86 -1.68 -18.03 14.14
C GLY A 86 -2.67 -17.34 15.09
N ASN A 87 -2.74 -16.00 15.11
CA ASN A 87 -3.73 -15.31 15.92
C ASN A 87 -5.14 -15.53 15.34
N GLN A 88 -6.16 -15.59 16.19
CA GLN A 88 -7.55 -15.59 15.74
C GLN A 88 -7.93 -14.19 15.23
N VAL A 89 -7.93 -14.05 13.90
CA VAL A 89 -8.29 -12.82 13.19
C VAL A 89 -9.56 -13.08 12.39
N GLN A 90 -10.53 -12.16 12.46
CA GLN A 90 -11.72 -12.24 11.61
C GLN A 90 -11.33 -12.13 10.13
N GLN A 91 -11.72 -13.13 9.33
CA GLN A 91 -11.54 -13.16 7.88
C GLN A 91 -12.63 -12.32 7.23
N THR A 92 -12.40 -11.01 7.22
CA THR A 92 -13.33 -10.00 6.70
C THR A 92 -12.56 -8.92 5.96
N HIS A 93 -13.30 -8.10 5.21
CA HIS A 93 -12.77 -6.93 4.50
C HIS A 93 -11.72 -7.26 3.43
N GLY A 94 -11.66 -8.51 2.97
CA GLY A 94 -10.76 -8.98 1.92
C GLY A 94 -9.74 -10.03 2.37
N LEU A 95 -9.53 -10.22 3.68
CA LEU A 95 -8.60 -11.26 4.15
C LEU A 95 -9.05 -12.66 3.71
N GLU A 96 -10.36 -12.86 3.61
CA GLU A 96 -10.99 -14.08 3.12
C GLU A 96 -10.51 -14.49 1.71
N SER A 97 -10.21 -13.55 0.81
CA SER A 97 -9.70 -13.88 -0.53
C SER A 97 -8.25 -14.38 -0.47
N THR A 98 -7.38 -13.69 0.28
CA THR A 98 -5.99 -14.13 0.50
C THR A 98 -5.92 -15.49 1.19
N VAL A 99 -6.81 -15.75 2.16
CA VAL A 99 -6.88 -17.05 2.83
C VAL A 99 -7.39 -18.13 1.89
N ALA A 100 -8.38 -17.84 1.03
CA ALA A 100 -8.83 -18.79 0.02
C ALA A 100 -7.70 -19.18 -0.94
N GLU A 101 -6.85 -18.23 -1.38
CA GLU A 101 -5.66 -18.56 -2.18
C GLU A 101 -4.67 -19.47 -1.42
N LEU A 102 -4.46 -19.23 -0.11
CA LEU A 102 -3.59 -20.06 0.71
C LEU A 102 -4.12 -21.48 0.93
N ASP A 103 -5.43 -21.63 1.06
CA ASP A 103 -6.07 -22.91 1.36
C ASP A 103 -6.06 -23.88 0.17
N VAL A 104 -5.85 -23.36 -1.05
CA VAL A 104 -5.60 -24.16 -2.26
C VAL A 104 -4.18 -24.72 -2.30
N LEU A 105 -3.23 -24.12 -1.58
CA LEU A 105 -1.84 -24.58 -1.58
C LEU A 105 -1.66 -25.89 -0.79
N PRO A 106 -0.70 -26.74 -1.19
CA PRO A 106 -0.26 -27.84 -0.34
C PRO A 106 0.17 -27.34 1.03
N LYS A 107 -0.14 -28.11 2.09
CA LYS A 107 0.12 -27.72 3.50
C LYS A 107 1.55 -27.20 3.72
N GLN A 108 2.55 -27.87 3.17
CA GLN A 108 3.95 -27.44 3.32
C GLN A 108 4.23 -26.09 2.66
N GLU A 109 3.66 -25.84 1.48
CA GLU A 109 3.82 -24.57 0.76
C GLU A 109 3.10 -23.43 1.48
N ARG A 110 1.90 -23.68 1.99
CA ARG A 110 1.17 -22.75 2.84
C ARG A 110 1.99 -22.31 4.05
N GLU A 111 2.58 -23.26 4.78
CA GLU A 111 3.41 -22.94 5.95
C GLU A 111 4.70 -22.18 5.59
N ARG A 112 5.33 -22.53 4.46
CA ARG A 112 6.47 -21.79 3.92
C ARG A 112 6.10 -20.36 3.57
N PHE A 113 4.95 -20.17 2.91
CA PHE A 113 4.46 -18.85 2.52
C PHE A 113 4.19 -17.96 3.75
N LEU A 114 3.45 -18.49 4.73
CA LEU A 114 3.16 -17.76 5.97
C LEU A 114 4.44 -17.42 6.75
N THR A 115 5.42 -18.32 6.75
CA THR A 115 6.74 -18.07 7.34
C THR A 115 7.50 -16.97 6.60
N ARG A 116 7.55 -17.02 5.27
CA ARG A 116 8.17 -15.99 4.44
C ARG A 116 7.50 -14.63 4.64
N TYR A 117 6.18 -14.59 4.76
CA TYR A 117 5.42 -13.37 4.99
C TYR A 117 5.69 -12.76 6.37
N ARG A 118 5.82 -13.58 7.42
CA ARG A 118 6.20 -13.07 8.76
C ARG A 118 7.55 -12.34 8.72
N LEU A 119 8.56 -12.98 8.12
CA LEU A 119 9.89 -12.40 7.94
C LEU A 119 9.85 -11.13 7.08
N PHE A 120 9.09 -11.17 5.98
CA PHE A 120 8.84 -10.02 5.12
C PHE A 120 8.36 -8.84 5.95
N TYR A 121 7.25 -9.01 6.66
CA TYR A 121 6.58 -7.94 7.39
C TYR A 121 7.42 -7.40 8.57
N GLU A 122 8.13 -8.27 9.28
CA GLU A 122 8.97 -7.88 10.43
C GLU A 122 10.16 -7.00 10.03
N SER A 123 10.64 -7.12 8.79
CA SER A 123 11.73 -6.28 8.25
C SER A 123 11.27 -4.91 7.73
N LEU A 124 9.97 -4.69 7.55
CA LEU A 124 9.46 -3.46 6.96
C LEU A 124 9.52 -2.28 7.94
N PRO A 125 9.91 -1.08 7.46
CA PRO A 125 9.82 0.12 8.27
C PRO A 125 8.35 0.52 8.46
N PRO A 126 8.01 1.35 9.48
CA PRO A 126 6.64 1.84 9.66
C PRO A 126 6.20 2.78 8.51
N TYR A 127 7.14 3.47 7.89
CA TYR A 127 7.00 4.34 6.72
C TYR A 127 8.37 4.44 6.04
N VAL A 128 8.42 4.79 4.76
CA VAL A 128 9.67 4.97 4.01
C VAL A 128 10.06 6.44 4.03
N SER A 129 11.35 6.72 4.25
CA SER A 129 11.93 8.07 4.20
C SER A 129 13.01 8.10 3.13
N LEU A 130 12.88 9.00 2.16
CA LEU A 130 13.73 9.13 0.98
C LEU A 130 14.21 10.58 0.86
N GLU A 131 15.22 10.81 0.01
CA GLU A 131 15.78 12.16 -0.26
C GLU A 131 16.09 12.93 1.05
N ASN A 132 16.79 12.29 1.99
CA ASN A 132 17.12 12.86 3.30
C ASN A 132 15.90 13.36 4.11
N GLY A 133 14.75 12.69 3.96
CA GLY A 133 13.52 13.01 4.67
C GLY A 133 12.65 14.06 3.98
N GLN A 134 12.99 14.48 2.76
CA GLN A 134 12.15 15.38 1.95
C GLN A 134 10.97 14.64 1.30
N LEU A 135 11.09 13.34 1.06
CA LEU A 135 10.03 12.51 0.48
C LEU A 135 9.70 11.37 1.44
N LEU A 136 8.43 11.27 1.84
CA LEU A 136 7.93 10.23 2.73
C LEU A 136 6.84 9.41 2.05
N ILE A 137 6.85 8.11 2.31
CA ILE A 137 5.79 7.18 1.89
C ILE A 137 5.23 6.52 3.13
N ALA A 138 3.96 6.78 3.42
CA ALA A 138 3.27 6.23 4.58
C ALA A 138 1.85 5.83 4.19
N HIS A 139 1.44 4.60 4.50
CA HIS A 139 0.20 4.03 3.98
C HIS A 139 -1.04 4.92 4.21
N ALA A 140 -1.35 5.27 5.45
CA ALA A 140 -2.46 6.18 5.77
C ALA A 140 -2.01 7.64 5.97
N GLY A 141 -0.73 7.93 5.68
CA GLY A 141 -0.08 9.21 5.95
C GLY A 141 0.65 9.29 7.30
N ILE A 142 1.24 10.44 7.58
CA ILE A 142 1.96 10.72 8.83
C ILE A 142 1.87 12.21 9.15
N ARG A 143 1.66 12.58 10.43
CA ARG A 143 1.66 13.99 10.84
C ARG A 143 3.08 14.52 11.00
N GLU A 144 3.26 15.81 10.80
CA GLU A 144 4.56 16.48 10.92
C GLU A 144 5.28 16.16 12.24
N GLN A 145 4.59 16.27 13.39
CA GLN A 145 5.18 15.99 14.70
C GLN A 145 5.58 14.52 14.92
N MET A 146 5.17 13.61 14.05
CA MET A 146 5.51 12.18 14.13
C MET A 146 6.73 11.81 13.27
N ILE A 147 7.13 12.69 12.34
CA ILE A 147 8.26 12.45 11.44
C ILE A 147 9.55 12.48 12.27
N GLY A 148 10.36 11.40 12.18
CA GLY A 148 11.61 11.28 12.94
C GLY A 148 11.47 11.06 14.45
N ALA A 149 10.26 11.10 15.01
CA ALA A 149 10.04 10.85 16.44
C ALA A 149 10.29 9.37 16.80
N PRO A 150 10.69 9.06 18.06
CA PRO A 150 10.82 7.69 18.52
C PRO A 150 9.53 6.88 18.29
N LEU A 151 9.69 5.69 17.72
CA LEU A 151 8.55 4.90 17.25
C LEU A 151 7.66 4.45 18.41
N SER A 152 6.46 5.03 18.48
CA SER A 152 5.47 4.75 19.51
C SER A 152 4.26 3.98 18.95
N LYS A 153 3.41 3.46 19.85
CA LYS A 153 2.14 2.83 19.46
C LYS A 153 1.25 3.79 18.67
N SER A 154 1.20 5.07 19.03
CA SER A 154 0.38 6.06 18.33
C SER A 154 0.87 6.32 16.91
N ILE A 155 2.18 6.40 16.68
CA ILE A 155 2.76 6.53 15.34
C ILE A 155 2.42 5.30 14.50
N ARG A 156 2.64 4.08 15.03
CA ARG A 156 2.30 2.83 14.33
C ARG A 156 0.82 2.73 13.99
N THR A 157 -0.06 3.23 14.85
CA THR A 157 -1.50 3.29 14.58
C THR A 157 -1.78 4.31 13.48
N PHE A 158 -1.22 5.52 13.56
CA PHE A 158 -1.50 6.57 12.60
C PHE A 158 -1.07 6.17 11.18
N VAL A 159 0.14 5.66 10.99
CA VAL A 159 0.65 5.31 9.64
C VAL A 159 -0.13 4.18 8.97
N ARG A 160 -0.86 3.35 9.75
CA ARG A 160 -1.65 2.23 9.23
C ARG A 160 -3.14 2.53 9.11
N TYR A 161 -3.68 3.35 10.01
CA TYR A 161 -5.14 3.54 10.15
C TYR A 161 -5.59 4.99 9.96
N GLY A 162 -4.64 5.93 9.85
CA GLY A 162 -4.89 7.35 9.69
C GLY A 162 -5.34 8.03 10.99
N ASP A 163 -5.95 9.20 10.81
CA ASP A 163 -6.47 10.05 11.89
C ASP A 163 -7.86 9.61 12.35
N ILE A 164 -7.91 8.55 13.15
CA ILE A 164 -9.15 8.04 13.72
C ILE A 164 -9.71 9.00 14.79
N SER A 165 -11.01 9.27 14.74
CA SER A 165 -11.66 10.18 15.70
C SER A 165 -11.96 9.52 17.05
N GLY A 166 -11.97 8.18 17.08
CA GLY A 166 -12.43 7.37 18.19
C GLY A 166 -13.90 6.94 18.06
N LYS A 167 -14.65 7.51 17.11
CA LYS A 167 -16.00 7.08 16.77
C LYS A 167 -15.99 6.00 15.69
N THR A 168 -17.10 5.27 15.59
CA THR A 168 -17.32 4.22 14.60
C THR A 168 -18.52 4.61 13.73
N LEU A 169 -18.40 4.43 12.41
CA LEU A 169 -19.47 4.60 11.45
C LEU A 169 -20.50 3.45 11.57
N PRO A 170 -21.72 3.60 11.04
CA PRO A 170 -22.75 2.56 11.10
C PRO A 170 -22.32 1.21 10.50
N ASP A 171 -21.35 1.22 9.59
CA ASP A 171 -20.79 0.02 8.95
C ASP A 171 -19.60 -0.60 9.74
N GLY A 172 -19.32 -0.11 10.94
CA GLY A 172 -18.27 -0.64 11.82
C GLY A 172 -16.87 -0.09 11.55
N ARG A 173 -16.68 0.75 10.53
CA ARG A 173 -15.37 1.37 10.25
C ARG A 173 -15.09 2.55 11.19
N PRO A 174 -13.82 2.83 11.54
CA PRO A 174 -13.48 4.05 12.27
C PRO A 174 -13.83 5.30 11.47
N GLU A 175 -14.47 6.27 12.12
CA GLU A 175 -14.59 7.63 11.59
C GLU A 175 -13.19 8.25 11.55
N ARG A 176 -12.85 8.88 10.42
CA ARG A 176 -11.53 9.46 10.17
C ARG A 176 -11.64 10.95 9.87
N ARG A 177 -10.67 11.71 10.36
CA ARG A 177 -10.50 13.13 10.02
C ARG A 177 -9.57 13.27 8.81
N ASP A 178 -9.73 14.38 8.09
CA ASP A 178 -8.89 14.72 6.95
C ASP A 178 -7.61 15.43 7.41
N TRP A 179 -6.66 14.65 7.93
CA TRP A 179 -5.39 15.17 8.44
C TRP A 179 -4.59 15.96 7.40
N ALA A 180 -4.72 15.61 6.12
CA ALA A 180 -4.00 16.23 5.03
C ALA A 180 -4.33 17.72 4.89
N ARG A 181 -5.58 18.13 5.14
CA ARG A 181 -5.98 19.56 5.17
C ARG A 181 -5.24 20.37 6.22
N HIS A 182 -4.78 19.72 7.28
CA HIS A 182 -4.11 20.36 8.41
C HIS A 182 -2.59 20.14 8.40
N TYR A 183 -2.05 19.37 7.45
CA TYR A 183 -0.62 19.20 7.30
C TYR A 183 0.05 20.51 6.89
N ASN A 184 1.15 20.91 7.52
CA ASN A 184 1.94 22.08 7.12
C ASN A 184 3.44 21.78 7.06
N GLY A 185 3.81 20.51 7.10
CA GLY A 185 5.21 20.10 7.08
C GLY A 185 5.85 20.29 5.72
N ASN A 186 7.17 20.47 5.75
CA ASN A 186 7.99 20.61 4.55
C ASN A 186 8.10 19.30 3.73
N PRO A 187 8.26 18.10 4.33
CA PRO A 187 8.34 16.87 3.56
C PRO A 187 7.11 16.62 2.69
N PHE A 188 7.32 16.14 1.47
CA PHE A 188 6.25 15.69 0.61
C PHE A 188 5.83 14.27 1.00
N ILE A 189 4.54 14.04 1.25
CA ILE A 189 4.02 12.75 1.72
C ILE A 189 3.15 12.11 0.64
N ILE A 190 3.56 10.94 0.16
CA ILE A 190 2.76 10.07 -0.71
C ILE A 190 2.08 9.00 0.15
N TYR A 191 0.77 8.86 0.01
CA TYR A 191 -0.03 7.93 0.81
C TYR A 191 -1.19 7.32 0.02
N GLY A 192 -1.89 6.37 0.63
CA GLY A 192 -3.03 5.65 0.07
C GLY A 192 -4.15 5.48 1.11
N HIS A 193 -4.57 4.24 1.35
CA HIS A 193 -5.50 3.80 2.41
C HIS A 193 -6.98 4.18 2.25
N THR A 194 -7.26 5.39 1.78
CA THR A 194 -8.63 5.91 1.62
C THR A 194 -8.93 6.05 0.13
N PRO A 195 -9.74 5.15 -0.46
CA PRO A 195 -9.97 5.17 -1.90
C PRO A 195 -10.60 6.48 -2.36
N VAL A 196 -10.00 7.11 -3.36
CA VAL A 196 -10.47 8.34 -4.03
C VAL A 196 -10.65 8.08 -5.52
N ARG A 197 -11.50 8.87 -6.19
CA ARG A 197 -11.75 8.70 -7.64
C ARG A 197 -10.52 9.08 -8.47
N GLU A 198 -9.87 10.15 -8.05
CA GLU A 198 -8.69 10.74 -8.66
C GLU A 198 -7.65 11.02 -7.57
N ALA A 199 -6.37 10.99 -7.94
CA ALA A 199 -5.29 11.30 -7.01
C ALA A 199 -5.53 12.68 -6.38
N ARG A 200 -5.45 12.74 -5.06
CA ARG A 200 -5.85 13.92 -4.29
C ARG A 200 -4.62 14.62 -3.72
N PHE A 201 -4.22 15.71 -4.35
CA PHE A 201 -3.17 16.59 -3.86
C PHE A 201 -3.74 17.59 -2.87
N ILE A 202 -3.18 17.64 -1.67
CA ILE A 202 -3.51 18.64 -0.65
C ILE A 202 -2.21 19.08 0.01
N LYS A 203 -1.84 20.35 -0.21
CA LYS A 203 -0.58 20.91 0.27
C LYS A 203 0.60 20.00 -0.15
N ASN A 204 1.53 19.71 0.76
CA ASN A 204 2.65 18.79 0.52
C ASN A 204 2.28 17.30 0.70
N THR A 205 1.07 16.91 0.32
CA THR A 205 0.63 15.51 0.44
C THR A 205 -0.15 15.09 -0.81
N VAL A 206 -0.08 13.80 -1.15
CA VAL A 206 -0.92 13.21 -2.21
C VAL A 206 -1.41 11.83 -1.82
N ASN A 207 -2.73 11.65 -1.89
CA ASN A 207 -3.37 10.34 -1.84
C ASN A 207 -3.45 9.75 -3.26
N ILE A 208 -2.84 8.59 -3.47
CA ILE A 208 -2.85 7.86 -4.74
C ILE A 208 -3.58 6.51 -4.68
N ASP A 209 -4.29 6.21 -3.59
CA ASP A 209 -5.23 5.09 -3.56
C ASP A 209 -6.46 5.45 -4.40
N THR A 210 -6.40 5.08 -5.68
CA THR A 210 -7.49 5.27 -6.62
C THR A 210 -8.43 4.07 -6.73
N GLY A 211 -8.45 3.22 -5.69
CA GLY A 211 -9.42 2.15 -5.52
C GLY A 211 -9.39 1.10 -6.63
N CYS A 212 -8.20 0.62 -7.03
CA CYS A 212 -8.06 -0.36 -8.10
C CYS A 212 -8.99 -1.56 -7.88
N VAL A 213 -8.94 -2.19 -6.70
CA VAL A 213 -9.76 -3.38 -6.41
C VAL A 213 -11.27 -3.11 -6.37
N PHE A 214 -11.69 -1.84 -6.34
CA PHE A 214 -13.09 -1.41 -6.36
C PHE A 214 -13.55 -0.93 -7.74
N GLY A 215 -12.84 -1.33 -8.81
CA GLY A 215 -13.13 -0.96 -10.19
C GLY A 215 -12.78 0.50 -10.52
N GLY A 216 -11.90 1.12 -9.76
CA GLY A 216 -11.31 2.42 -10.07
C GLY A 216 -10.12 2.25 -11.03
N LYS A 217 -8.94 2.62 -10.56
CA LYS A 217 -7.67 2.47 -11.30
C LYS A 217 -6.53 2.18 -10.34
N LEU A 218 -5.47 1.53 -10.80
CA LEU A 218 -4.20 1.50 -10.08
C LEU A 218 -3.37 2.69 -10.52
N SER A 219 -2.94 3.52 -9.57
CA SER A 219 -2.18 4.74 -9.86
C SER A 219 -0.78 4.69 -9.26
N ALA A 220 0.15 5.31 -9.96
CA ALA A 220 1.48 5.65 -9.49
C ALA A 220 1.72 7.15 -9.56
N LEU A 221 2.49 7.69 -8.61
CA LEU A 221 3.09 9.02 -8.72
C LEU A 221 4.55 8.88 -9.17
N ARG A 222 4.91 9.56 -10.25
CA ARG A 222 6.31 9.76 -10.65
C ARG A 222 6.90 10.94 -9.88
N TYR A 223 8.00 10.72 -9.18
CA TYR A 223 8.74 11.75 -8.46
C TYR A 223 10.16 11.87 -9.02
N PRO A 224 10.67 13.09 -9.28
CA PRO A 224 10.15 14.40 -8.87
C PRO A 224 9.18 15.04 -9.88
N GLU A 225 8.75 14.32 -10.92
CA GLU A 225 7.91 14.87 -12.00
C GLU A 225 6.52 15.30 -11.51
N MET A 226 6.04 14.73 -10.41
CA MET A 226 4.71 14.95 -9.83
C MET A 226 3.57 14.55 -10.77
N GLU A 227 3.83 13.57 -11.64
CA GLU A 227 2.88 13.07 -12.64
C GLU A 227 2.17 11.82 -12.14
N ILE A 228 0.86 11.74 -12.36
CA ILE A 228 0.06 10.56 -12.08
C ILE A 228 -0.03 9.70 -13.35
N VAL A 229 0.39 8.45 -13.24
CA VAL A 229 0.21 7.43 -14.27
C VAL A 229 -0.74 6.38 -13.71
N SER A 230 -1.74 5.97 -14.48
CA SER A 230 -2.73 5.00 -14.01
C SER A 230 -3.12 4.00 -15.09
N VAL A 231 -3.52 2.81 -14.64
CA VAL A 231 -4.18 1.80 -15.49
C VAL A 231 -5.59 1.54 -14.95
N PRO A 232 -6.61 1.44 -15.82
CA PRO A 232 -7.97 1.16 -15.39
C PRO A 232 -8.07 -0.23 -14.75
N SER A 233 -8.91 -0.35 -13.73
CA SER A 233 -9.17 -1.62 -13.08
C SER A 233 -9.99 -2.56 -13.96
N ARG A 234 -9.69 -3.85 -13.88
CA ARG A 234 -10.50 -4.95 -14.44
C ARG A 234 -11.60 -5.42 -13.48
N GLN A 235 -11.63 -4.90 -12.25
CA GLN A 235 -12.59 -5.29 -11.22
C GLN A 235 -13.94 -4.56 -11.38
N PRO A 236 -15.05 -5.12 -10.89
CA PRO A 236 -16.36 -4.45 -10.90
C PRO A 236 -16.34 -3.13 -10.12
N PHE A 237 -16.93 -2.08 -10.71
CA PHE A 237 -16.98 -0.77 -10.09
C PHE A 237 -17.91 -0.72 -8.87
N GLN A 238 -17.39 -0.25 -7.74
CA GLN A 238 -18.12 -0.12 -6.47
C GLN A 238 -18.09 1.33 -5.98
N SER A 239 -19.04 2.15 -6.44
CA SER A 239 -19.08 3.59 -6.11
C SER A 239 -19.08 3.90 -4.61
N ALA A 240 -19.74 3.08 -3.80
CA ALA A 240 -19.84 3.24 -2.34
C ALA A 240 -18.50 3.07 -1.58
N ARG A 241 -17.44 2.59 -2.26
CA ARG A 241 -16.11 2.40 -1.67
C ARG A 241 -15.23 3.65 -1.75
N PHE A 242 -15.63 4.63 -2.56
CA PHE A 242 -14.87 5.86 -2.78
C PHE A 242 -15.27 6.95 -1.79
N THR A 243 -14.29 7.72 -1.35
CA THR A 243 -14.47 8.84 -0.43
C THR A 243 -14.50 10.16 -1.21
N TYR A 244 -15.47 10.99 -0.88
CA TYR A 244 -15.63 12.33 -1.42
C TYR A 244 -15.36 13.32 -0.30
N PHE A 245 -14.25 14.03 -0.41
CA PHE A 245 -13.88 15.08 0.54
C PHE A 245 -14.65 16.37 0.19
N THR A 246 -15.20 17.02 1.20
CA THR A 246 -15.88 18.32 1.09
C THR A 246 -14.97 19.50 1.47
#